data_AF-A0A0S7WJ63-F1
#
_entry.id   AF-A0A0S7WJ63-F1
#
_cell.length_a   1.000
_cell.length_b   1.000
_cell.length_c   1.000
_cell.angle_alpha   90.00
_cell.angle_beta   90.00
_cell.angle_gamma   90.00
#
_symmetry.space_group_name_H-M   'P 1'
#
loop_
_entity.id
_entity.type
_entity.pdbx_description
1 polymer ?
#
loop_
_entity_poly.entity_id
_entity_poly.type
_entity_poly.pdbx_seq_one_letter_code
_entity_poly.pdbx_strand_id
1 'polypeptide(L)'
;MLEVVHHEIAASVLEGEPCMKIITLPHVPDYEEREQLRRAPIDGVTILLKSVPTYSERAALEKISNLVETKVFLEYVPDHLEAMEIQSLRVPYSLAIHLTRAPSFEDRSALNKLSRRMLMICLDHTPDYHERESLQKIPQPVEVMILLGHVPGYEERRALEKLRCDFSLNLVFSHAPTHDEVEAMKKIPCEYHIVSSEAEAHQRFFQKWNVGEFSVNEGS
;
A
#
# COMPACT_ATOMS: atom_id res chain seq x y z
N MET A 1 -8.30 14.31 -21.88
CA MET A 1 -6.86 14.20 -22.20
C MET A 1 -6.32 13.23 -21.16
N LEU A 2 -6.06 11.98 -21.54
CA LEU A 2 -5.59 10.94 -20.63
C LEU A 2 -4.18 11.31 -20.18
N GLU A 3 -3.99 11.67 -18.92
CA GLU A 3 -2.66 11.63 -18.30
C GLU A 3 -2.36 10.15 -18.00
N VAL A 4 -1.85 9.46 -19.03
CA VAL A 4 -1.32 8.10 -18.87
C VAL A 4 0.05 8.23 -18.22
N VAL A 5 0.17 7.86 -16.95
CA VAL A 5 1.48 7.64 -16.36
C VAL A 5 2.00 6.30 -16.89
N HIS A 6 2.85 6.37 -17.90
CA HIS A 6 3.52 5.18 -18.44
C HIS A 6 4.51 4.67 -17.40
N HIS A 7 4.25 3.47 -16.85
CA HIS A 7 5.23 2.74 -16.06
C HIS A 7 5.69 1.52 -16.86
N GLU A 8 6.93 1.54 -17.34
CA GLU A 8 7.59 0.32 -17.75
C GLU A 8 8.10 -0.38 -16.48
N ILE A 9 7.46 -1.48 -16.09
CA ILE A 9 8.04 -2.36 -15.07
C ILE A 9 9.20 -3.10 -15.78
N ALA A 10 10.41 -2.58 -15.63
CA ALA A 10 11.62 -3.24 -16.11
C ALA A 10 11.89 -4.48 -15.24
N ALA A 11 11.28 -5.61 -15.59
CA ALA A 11 11.81 -6.90 -15.20
C ALA A 11 13.23 -7.02 -15.77
N SER A 12 14.18 -7.46 -14.94
CA SER A 12 15.61 -7.47 -15.18
C SER A 12 16.00 -7.83 -16.62
N VAL A 13 16.89 -7.03 -17.21
CA VAL A 13 17.56 -7.31 -18.48
C VAL A 13 18.40 -8.58 -18.35
N LEU A 14 17.76 -9.72 -18.56
CA LEU A 14 18.36 -10.97 -19.01
C LEU A 14 17.72 -11.27 -20.36
N GLU A 15 18.58 -11.53 -21.33
CA GLU A 15 18.29 -11.56 -22.76
C GLU A 15 17.08 -12.44 -23.13
N GLY A 16 16.05 -11.82 -23.72
CA GLY A 16 15.07 -12.53 -24.56
C GLY A 16 13.62 -12.64 -24.06
N GLU A 17 13.25 -12.10 -22.89
CA GLU A 17 11.85 -12.13 -22.44
C GLU A 17 11.04 -10.92 -22.96
N PRO A 18 9.77 -11.11 -23.39
CA PRO A 18 8.91 -10.02 -23.82
C PRO A 18 8.63 -9.08 -22.63
N CYS A 19 9.04 -7.82 -22.75
CA CYS A 19 8.77 -6.78 -21.76
C CYS A 19 7.25 -6.52 -21.69
N MET A 20 6.61 -6.89 -20.57
CA MET A 20 5.20 -6.63 -20.33
C MET A 20 4.97 -5.14 -20.06
N LYS A 21 4.16 -4.49 -20.90
CA LYS A 21 3.71 -3.11 -20.77
C LYS A 21 2.46 -3.04 -19.91
N ILE A 22 2.64 -2.77 -18.62
CA ILE A 22 1.53 -2.57 -17.68
C ILE A 22 1.36 -1.07 -17.43
N ILE A 23 0.13 -0.56 -17.49
CA ILE A 23 -0.14 0.83 -17.12
C ILE A 23 -0.93 0.91 -15.81
N THR A 24 -0.76 2.01 -15.07
CA THR A 24 -1.57 2.28 -13.86
C THR A 24 -2.50 3.45 -14.12
N LEU A 25 -3.78 3.30 -13.82
CA LEU A 25 -4.77 4.38 -13.90
C LEU A 25 -5.27 4.75 -12.50
N PRO A 26 -5.44 6.06 -12.19
CA PRO A 26 -5.90 6.53 -10.88
C PRO A 26 -7.43 6.48 -10.73
N HIS A 27 -8.14 5.96 -11.72
CA HIS A 27 -9.60 5.87 -11.75
C HIS A 27 -10.06 4.65 -12.55
N VAL A 28 -11.32 4.26 -12.36
CA VAL A 28 -11.94 3.24 -13.22
C VAL A 28 -12.24 3.87 -14.58
N PRO A 29 -11.64 3.38 -15.68
CA PRO A 29 -11.82 3.98 -16.99
C PRO A 29 -13.28 3.89 -17.43
N ASP A 30 -13.77 4.90 -18.12
CA ASP A 30 -15.11 4.91 -18.70
C ASP A 30 -15.23 3.95 -19.92
N TYR A 31 -16.36 3.99 -20.64
CA TYR A 31 -16.51 3.11 -21.81
C TYR A 31 -15.51 3.41 -22.92
N GLU A 32 -15.31 4.67 -23.27
CA GLU A 32 -14.43 5.06 -24.37
C GLU A 32 -12.97 4.78 -24.01
N GLU A 33 -12.56 5.09 -22.78
CA GLU A 33 -11.23 4.78 -22.26
C GLU A 33 -10.98 3.27 -22.30
N ARG A 34 -11.94 2.43 -21.89
CA ARG A 34 -11.81 0.96 -21.98
C ARG A 34 -11.66 0.47 -23.43
N GLU A 35 -12.35 1.08 -24.39
CA GLU A 35 -12.18 0.74 -25.81
C GLU A 35 -10.78 1.13 -26.32
N GLN A 36 -10.23 2.24 -25.84
CA GLN A 36 -8.86 2.64 -26.15
C GLN A 36 -7.84 1.68 -25.54
N LEU A 37 -8.02 1.31 -24.27
CA LEU A 37 -7.17 0.34 -23.58
C LEU A 37 -7.16 -1.02 -24.27
N ARG A 38 -8.31 -1.48 -24.76
CA ARG A 38 -8.41 -2.75 -25.51
C ARG A 38 -7.61 -2.72 -26.82
N ARG A 39 -7.46 -1.55 -27.44
CA ARG A 39 -6.74 -1.36 -28.71
C ARG A 39 -5.26 -1.04 -28.51
N ALA A 40 -4.89 -0.57 -27.33
CA ALA A 40 -3.52 -0.20 -27.01
C ALA A 40 -2.64 -1.46 -26.92
N PRO A 41 -1.36 -1.38 -27.36
CA PRO A 41 -0.40 -2.47 -27.23
C PRO A 41 0.13 -2.54 -25.79
N ILE A 42 -0.76 -2.80 -24.83
CA ILE A 42 -0.48 -2.95 -23.40
C ILE A 42 -0.85 -4.36 -22.93
N ASP A 43 -0.01 -4.96 -22.11
CA ASP A 43 -0.18 -6.31 -21.59
C ASP A 43 -1.09 -6.32 -20.36
N GLY A 44 -1.17 -5.20 -19.64
CA GLY A 44 -1.95 -5.13 -18.41
C GLY A 44 -2.36 -3.72 -17.98
N VAL A 45 -3.41 -3.66 -17.19
CA VAL A 45 -3.88 -2.44 -16.52
C VAL A 45 -3.95 -2.69 -15.02
N THR A 46 -3.36 -1.81 -14.23
CA THR A 46 -3.57 -1.71 -12.78
C THR A 46 -4.45 -0.49 -12.52
N ILE A 47 -5.43 -0.61 -11.64
CA ILE A 47 -6.28 0.50 -11.22
C ILE A 47 -5.93 0.86 -9.79
N LEU A 48 -5.53 2.09 -9.50
CA LEU A 48 -5.42 2.59 -8.13
C LEU A 48 -6.64 3.46 -7.80
N LEU A 49 -7.35 3.12 -6.74
CA LEU A 49 -8.47 3.87 -6.22
C LEU A 49 -8.14 4.42 -4.84
N LYS A 50 -8.50 5.69 -4.59
CA LYS A 50 -8.40 6.34 -3.27
C LYS A 50 -9.68 6.24 -2.43
N SER A 51 -10.64 5.45 -2.90
CA SER A 51 -11.95 5.26 -2.28
C SER A 51 -12.50 3.87 -2.61
N VAL A 52 -13.51 3.44 -1.86
CA VAL A 52 -14.24 2.22 -2.14
C VAL A 52 -14.97 2.35 -3.49
N PRO A 53 -14.81 1.38 -4.42
CA PRO A 53 -15.46 1.45 -5.72
C PRO A 53 -16.97 1.31 -5.61
N THR A 54 -17.68 2.22 -6.24
CA THR A 54 -19.14 2.19 -6.40
C THR A 54 -19.60 0.92 -7.13
N TYR A 55 -20.89 0.62 -7.06
CA TYR A 55 -21.48 -0.50 -7.81
C TYR A 55 -21.17 -0.43 -9.32
N SER A 56 -21.28 0.75 -9.93
CA SER A 56 -20.98 0.97 -11.35
C SER A 56 -19.51 0.75 -11.68
N GLU A 57 -18.60 1.21 -10.81
CA GLU A 57 -17.16 1.03 -10.97
C GLU A 57 -16.76 -0.44 -10.86
N ARG A 58 -17.32 -1.19 -9.90
CA ARG A 58 -17.13 -2.64 -9.80
C ARG A 58 -17.53 -3.36 -11.09
N ALA A 59 -18.70 -3.03 -11.63
CA ALA A 59 -19.18 -3.60 -12.89
C ALA A 59 -18.33 -3.17 -14.11
N ALA A 60 -17.67 -2.03 -14.05
CA ALA A 60 -16.75 -1.55 -15.09
C ALA A 60 -15.38 -2.24 -15.03
N LEU A 61 -14.84 -2.44 -13.82
CA LEU A 61 -13.60 -3.17 -13.58
C LEU A 61 -13.65 -4.58 -14.16
N GLU A 62 -14.77 -5.28 -13.95
CA GLU A 62 -14.99 -6.63 -14.51
C GLU A 62 -14.96 -6.69 -16.05
N LYS A 63 -15.09 -5.55 -16.74
CA LYS A 63 -15.08 -5.46 -18.21
C LYS A 63 -13.69 -5.18 -18.78
N ILE A 64 -12.69 -4.96 -17.94
CA ILE A 64 -11.31 -4.73 -18.36
C ILE A 64 -10.63 -6.08 -18.56
N SER A 65 -10.47 -6.50 -19.81
CA SER A 65 -10.03 -7.86 -20.17
C SER A 65 -8.59 -8.18 -19.75
N ASN A 66 -7.73 -7.18 -19.64
CA ASN A 66 -6.33 -7.29 -19.22
C ASN A 66 -6.09 -6.61 -17.86
N LEU A 67 -7.09 -6.59 -16.98
CA LEU A 67 -6.93 -6.08 -15.62
C LEU A 67 -5.97 -6.99 -14.84
N VAL A 68 -4.84 -6.45 -14.43
CA VAL A 68 -3.85 -7.12 -13.59
C VAL A 68 -4.34 -7.11 -12.15
N GLU A 69 -4.67 -5.93 -11.64
CA GLU A 69 -5.07 -5.75 -10.24
C GLU A 69 -5.81 -4.42 -10.01
N THR A 70 -6.78 -4.42 -9.10
CA THR A 70 -7.37 -3.22 -8.51
C THR A 70 -6.78 -2.98 -7.13
N LYS A 71 -6.10 -1.86 -6.95
CA LYS A 71 -5.49 -1.42 -5.72
C LYS A 71 -6.37 -0.39 -5.06
N VAL A 72 -6.75 -0.62 -3.82
CA VAL A 72 -7.57 0.32 -3.05
C VAL A 72 -6.69 0.87 -1.93
N PHE A 73 -6.50 2.19 -1.90
CA PHE A 73 -5.77 2.91 -0.87
C PHE A 73 -6.73 3.78 -0.09
N LEU A 74 -6.85 3.55 1.22
CA LEU A 74 -7.74 4.32 2.09
C LEU A 74 -6.93 5.01 3.19
N GLU A 75 -7.30 6.24 3.51
CA GLU A 75 -6.76 7.00 4.66
C GLU A 75 -7.63 6.81 5.92
N TYR A 76 -8.51 5.81 5.88
CA TYR A 76 -9.47 5.50 6.94
C TYR A 76 -9.76 4.00 6.96
N VAL A 77 -10.19 3.49 8.13
CA VAL A 77 -10.69 2.11 8.21
C VAL A 77 -12.07 2.06 7.57
N PRO A 78 -12.30 1.20 6.55
CA PRO A 78 -13.62 1.07 5.95
C PRO A 78 -14.63 0.56 6.98
N ASP A 79 -15.86 1.04 6.89
CA ASP A 79 -16.94 0.52 7.72
C ASP A 79 -17.36 -0.91 7.30
N HIS A 80 -18.33 -1.50 8.01
CA HIS A 80 -18.77 -2.86 7.71
C HIS A 80 -19.38 -2.99 6.30
N LEU A 81 -20.07 -1.96 5.80
CA LEU A 81 -20.68 -2.00 4.48
C LEU A 81 -19.59 -1.89 3.40
N GLU A 82 -18.71 -0.91 3.53
CA GLU A 82 -17.56 -0.69 2.65
C GLU A 82 -16.66 -1.93 2.57
N ALA A 83 -16.35 -2.56 3.71
CA ALA A 83 -15.56 -3.79 3.74
C ALA A 83 -16.23 -4.92 2.94
N MET A 84 -17.56 -5.06 3.02
CA MET A 84 -18.31 -6.02 2.22
C MET A 84 -18.29 -5.67 0.73
N GLU A 85 -18.31 -4.38 0.38
CA GLU A 85 -18.21 -3.93 -1.01
C GLU A 85 -16.85 -4.22 -1.61
N ILE A 86 -15.76 -3.94 -0.89
CA ILE A 86 -14.39 -4.30 -1.29
C ILE A 86 -14.29 -5.82 -1.43
N GLN A 87 -14.76 -6.58 -0.45
CA GLN A 87 -14.72 -8.04 -0.49
C GLN A 87 -15.49 -8.62 -1.68
N SER A 88 -16.56 -7.96 -2.12
CA SER A 88 -17.40 -8.40 -3.23
C SER A 88 -16.77 -8.20 -4.61
N LEU A 89 -15.61 -7.53 -4.71
CA LEU A 89 -14.89 -7.36 -5.96
C LEU A 89 -14.58 -8.72 -6.61
N ARG A 90 -15.07 -8.91 -7.84
CA ARG A 90 -14.85 -10.12 -8.62
C ARG A 90 -13.57 -10.09 -9.46
N VAL A 91 -12.71 -9.10 -9.19
CA VAL A 91 -11.42 -8.89 -9.85
C VAL A 91 -10.27 -9.13 -8.84
N PRO A 92 -9.02 -9.33 -9.30
CA PRO A 92 -7.87 -9.30 -8.43
C PRO A 92 -7.78 -7.94 -7.72
N TYR A 93 -7.58 -7.94 -6.40
CA TYR A 93 -7.45 -6.69 -5.65
C TYR A 93 -6.53 -6.83 -4.44
N SER A 94 -5.92 -5.71 -4.05
CA SER A 94 -5.20 -5.53 -2.80
C SER A 94 -5.65 -4.24 -2.10
N LEU A 95 -5.49 -4.20 -0.78
CA LEU A 95 -5.91 -3.09 0.04
C LEU A 95 -4.75 -2.57 0.89
N ALA A 96 -4.53 -1.27 0.79
CA ALA A 96 -3.64 -0.52 1.64
C ALA A 96 -4.46 0.47 2.46
N ILE A 97 -4.15 0.59 3.75
CA ILE A 97 -4.78 1.55 4.64
C ILE A 97 -3.68 2.34 5.36
N HIS A 98 -3.69 3.65 5.19
CA HIS A 98 -2.82 4.56 5.92
C HIS A 98 -3.60 5.18 7.07
N LEU A 99 -3.12 4.96 8.29
CA LEU A 99 -3.81 5.38 9.50
C LEU A 99 -2.88 6.15 10.43
N THR A 100 -3.40 7.19 11.05
CA THR A 100 -2.74 7.92 12.14
C THR A 100 -2.90 7.25 13.51
N ARG A 101 -3.63 6.12 13.57
CA ARG A 101 -3.87 5.30 14.77
C ARG A 101 -4.01 3.83 14.40
N ALA A 102 -3.67 2.92 15.30
CA ALA A 102 -3.96 1.52 15.06
C ALA A 102 -5.49 1.26 15.01
N PRO A 103 -5.95 0.25 14.25
CA PRO A 103 -7.35 -0.16 14.25
C PRO A 103 -7.85 -0.55 15.65
N SER A 104 -8.98 0.03 16.06
CA SER A 104 -9.66 -0.24 17.32
C SER A 104 -10.35 -1.61 17.33
N PHE A 105 -10.99 -1.98 18.45
CA PHE A 105 -11.80 -3.20 18.51
C PHE A 105 -12.91 -3.22 17.46
N GLU A 106 -13.57 -2.08 17.25
CA GLU A 106 -14.69 -1.94 16.31
C GLU A 106 -14.20 -2.02 14.87
N ASP A 107 -13.12 -1.30 14.56
CA ASP A 107 -12.46 -1.29 13.25
C ASP A 107 -12.10 -2.72 12.77
N ARG A 108 -11.61 -3.56 13.69
CA ARG A 108 -11.25 -4.95 13.37
C ARG A 108 -12.43 -5.78 12.90
N SER A 109 -13.64 -5.49 13.33
CA SER A 109 -14.82 -6.23 12.88
C SER A 109 -15.01 -6.09 11.37
N ALA A 110 -14.80 -4.88 10.84
CA ALA A 110 -14.84 -4.61 9.40
C ALA A 110 -13.62 -5.20 8.68
N LEU A 111 -12.40 -5.02 9.23
CA LEU A 111 -11.19 -5.60 8.65
C LEU A 111 -11.24 -7.13 8.58
N ASN A 112 -11.89 -7.79 9.54
CA ASN A 112 -12.10 -9.24 9.55
C ASN A 112 -12.96 -9.75 8.40
N LYS A 113 -13.75 -8.88 7.76
CA LYS A 113 -14.57 -9.26 6.59
C LYS A 113 -13.75 -9.27 5.32
N LEU A 114 -12.74 -8.43 5.22
CA LEU A 114 -11.83 -8.44 4.09
C LEU A 114 -11.16 -9.82 4.03
N SER A 115 -11.30 -10.51 2.91
CA SER A 115 -10.69 -11.83 2.75
C SER A 115 -9.15 -11.70 2.80
N ARG A 116 -8.44 -12.83 3.02
CA ARG A 116 -6.97 -12.94 3.25
C ARG A 116 -6.05 -12.43 2.12
N ARG A 117 -6.48 -11.46 1.31
CA ARG A 117 -5.64 -10.73 0.37
C ARG A 117 -4.86 -9.67 1.15
N MET A 118 -3.64 -9.40 0.70
CA MET A 118 -2.65 -8.60 1.41
C MET A 118 -3.24 -7.27 1.87
N LEU A 119 -3.40 -7.14 3.19
CA LEU A 119 -3.74 -5.89 3.87
C LEU A 119 -2.43 -5.26 4.35
N MET A 120 -2.16 -4.06 3.86
CA MET A 120 -1.03 -3.26 4.33
C MET A 120 -1.54 -2.12 5.21
N ILE A 121 -1.02 -2.00 6.43
CA ILE A 121 -1.36 -0.91 7.35
C ILE A 121 -0.15 -0.02 7.50
N CYS A 122 -0.27 1.25 7.14
CA CYS A 122 0.75 2.26 7.42
C CYS A 122 0.40 3.03 8.70
N LEU A 123 1.35 3.18 9.62
CA LEU A 123 1.22 3.99 10.84
C LEU A 123 2.33 5.05 10.89
N ASP A 124 1.98 6.28 11.27
CA ASP A 124 2.94 7.39 11.35
C ASP A 124 3.59 7.55 12.74
N HIS A 125 3.50 6.50 13.56
CA HIS A 125 4.00 6.49 14.92
C HIS A 125 4.32 5.09 15.41
N THR A 126 5.13 5.02 16.47
CA THR A 126 5.38 3.76 17.17
C THR A 126 4.12 3.35 17.95
N PRO A 127 3.54 2.16 17.68
CA PRO A 127 2.32 1.76 18.35
C PRO A 127 2.53 1.52 19.85
N ASP A 128 1.60 2.02 20.65
CA ASP A 128 1.64 1.84 22.11
C ASP A 128 1.29 0.40 22.55
N TYR A 129 1.16 0.15 23.85
CA TYR A 129 0.78 -1.18 24.34
C TYR A 129 -0.56 -1.68 23.78
N HIS A 130 -1.59 -0.83 23.79
CA HIS A 130 -2.95 -1.20 23.37
C HIS A 130 -3.06 -1.32 21.85
N GLU A 131 -2.38 -0.46 21.11
CA GLU A 131 -2.30 -0.50 19.66
C GLU A 131 -1.57 -1.76 19.18
N ARG A 132 -0.45 -2.13 19.82
CA ARG A 132 0.25 -3.38 19.51
C ARG A 132 -0.61 -4.61 19.74
N GLU A 133 -1.34 -4.66 20.86
CA GLU A 133 -2.31 -5.74 21.09
C GLU A 133 -3.40 -5.75 20.02
N SER A 134 -3.77 -4.59 19.50
CA SER A 134 -4.85 -4.46 18.55
C SER A 134 -4.43 -4.92 17.15
N LEU A 135 -3.25 -4.53 16.69
CA LEU A 135 -2.62 -4.99 15.45
C LEU A 135 -2.45 -6.51 15.43
N GLN A 136 -2.04 -7.12 16.55
CA GLN A 136 -1.88 -8.58 16.67
C GLN A 136 -3.20 -9.36 16.54
N LYS A 137 -4.34 -8.69 16.72
CA LYS A 137 -5.68 -9.29 16.61
C LYS A 137 -6.27 -9.12 15.20
N ILE A 138 -5.56 -8.47 14.29
CA ILE A 138 -5.98 -8.35 12.88
C ILE A 138 -5.62 -9.67 12.16
N PRO A 139 -6.53 -10.24 11.36
CA PRO A 139 -6.33 -11.53 10.73
C PRO A 139 -5.25 -11.44 9.65
N GLN A 140 -4.25 -12.31 9.79
CA GLN A 140 -3.13 -12.43 8.86
C GLN A 140 -3.58 -12.98 7.48
N PRO A 141 -2.91 -12.58 6.38
CA PRO A 141 -1.67 -11.79 6.33
C PRO A 141 -1.92 -10.27 6.43
N VAL A 142 -1.24 -9.63 7.39
CA VAL A 142 -1.19 -8.17 7.54
C VAL A 142 0.26 -7.75 7.58
N GLU A 143 0.66 -6.88 6.66
CA GLU A 143 1.93 -6.21 6.76
C GLU A 143 1.72 -4.84 7.41
N VAL A 144 2.51 -4.53 8.44
CA VAL A 144 2.51 -3.20 9.05
C VAL A 144 3.72 -2.44 8.57
N MET A 145 3.53 -1.25 8.01
CA MET A 145 4.59 -0.30 7.74
C MET A 145 4.52 0.81 8.79
N ILE A 146 5.65 1.14 9.41
CA ILE A 146 5.73 2.23 10.38
C ILE A 146 6.61 3.32 9.78
N LEU A 147 6.05 4.52 9.65
CA LEU A 147 6.68 5.74 9.20
C LEU A 147 7.07 6.58 10.40
N LEU A 148 8.37 6.79 10.65
CA LEU A 148 8.83 7.68 11.71
C LEU A 148 9.72 8.78 11.13
N GLY A 149 9.47 10.03 11.55
CA GLY A 149 10.33 11.18 11.26
C GLY A 149 11.60 11.25 12.12
N HIS A 150 11.87 10.22 12.93
CA HIS A 150 12.94 10.20 13.93
C HIS A 150 13.47 8.79 14.18
N VAL A 151 14.66 8.68 14.77
CA VAL A 151 15.23 7.40 15.21
C VAL A 151 14.48 6.98 16.46
N PRO A 152 13.86 5.78 16.50
CA PRO A 152 13.09 5.39 17.66
C PRO A 152 13.96 5.35 18.93
N GLY A 153 13.47 5.99 19.98
CA GLY A 153 14.09 6.01 21.30
C GLY A 153 14.17 4.61 21.92
N TYR A 154 14.74 4.52 23.13
CA TYR A 154 14.84 3.22 23.82
C TYR A 154 13.46 2.56 24.05
N GLU A 155 12.48 3.33 24.51
CA GLU A 155 11.13 2.81 24.78
C GLU A 155 10.39 2.42 23.50
N GLU A 156 10.52 3.22 22.44
CA GLU A 156 9.92 2.93 21.13
C GLU A 156 10.52 1.65 20.53
N ARG A 157 11.85 1.51 20.56
CA ARG A 157 12.52 0.26 20.14
C ARG A 157 12.01 -0.95 20.90
N ARG A 158 11.86 -0.84 22.22
CA ARG A 158 11.26 -1.90 23.05
C ARG A 158 9.81 -2.20 22.70
N ALA A 159 9.04 -1.21 22.25
CA ALA A 159 7.68 -1.42 21.78
C ALA A 159 7.68 -2.17 20.44
N LEU A 160 8.52 -1.74 19.50
CA LEU A 160 8.70 -2.35 18.18
C LEU A 160 9.20 -3.80 18.27
N GLU A 161 10.17 -4.10 19.14
CA GLU A 161 10.65 -5.48 19.41
C GLU A 161 9.54 -6.43 19.88
N LYS A 162 8.47 -5.88 20.46
CA LYS A 162 7.34 -6.66 20.97
C LYS A 162 6.17 -6.74 19.99
N LEU A 163 6.27 -6.17 18.79
CA LEU A 163 5.32 -6.43 17.71
C LEU A 163 5.49 -7.88 17.25
N ARG A 164 4.37 -8.60 17.14
CA ARG A 164 4.34 -10.03 16.78
C ARG A 164 3.78 -10.28 15.37
N CYS A 165 3.58 -9.21 14.61
CA CYS A 165 3.23 -9.27 13.19
C CYS A 165 4.47 -8.94 12.37
N ASP A 166 4.48 -9.33 11.10
CA ASP A 166 5.49 -8.86 10.17
C ASP A 166 5.33 -7.34 9.98
N PHE A 167 6.42 -6.60 10.14
CA PHE A 167 6.43 -5.17 9.93
C PHE A 167 7.72 -4.70 9.29
N SER A 168 7.61 -3.59 8.57
CA SER A 168 8.74 -2.83 8.04
C SER A 168 8.76 -1.42 8.65
N LEU A 169 9.96 -0.90 8.89
CA LEU A 169 10.18 0.39 9.50
C LEU A 169 10.79 1.34 8.45
N ASN A 170 10.01 2.31 8.00
CA ASN A 170 10.49 3.36 7.11
C ASN A 170 10.78 4.61 7.95
N LEU A 171 12.05 4.99 8.00
CA LEU A 171 12.52 6.12 8.78
C LEU A 171 12.83 7.27 7.85
N VAL A 172 12.01 8.30 7.97
CA VAL A 172 12.12 9.53 7.21
C VAL A 172 13.04 10.47 7.95
N PHE A 173 14.21 10.71 7.39
CA PHE A 173 15.15 11.68 7.95
C PHE A 173 15.46 12.77 6.96
N SER A 174 15.47 14.00 7.46
CA SER A 174 16.11 15.11 6.76
C SER A 174 17.65 14.98 6.77
N HIS A 175 18.22 14.16 7.66
CA HIS A 175 19.68 14.05 7.90
C HIS A 175 20.09 12.57 8.08
N ALA A 176 21.30 12.19 7.66
CA ALA A 176 21.77 10.81 7.84
C ALA A 176 21.87 10.44 9.34
N PRO A 177 21.36 9.27 9.77
CA PRO A 177 21.48 8.84 11.16
C PRO A 177 22.94 8.59 11.53
N THR A 178 23.27 8.82 12.80
CA THR A 178 24.59 8.55 13.35
C THR A 178 24.88 7.04 13.41
N HIS A 179 26.16 6.69 13.53
CA HIS A 179 26.58 5.29 13.66
C HIS A 179 25.88 4.59 14.85
N ASP A 180 25.78 5.27 15.99
CA ASP A 180 25.16 4.71 17.20
C ASP A 180 23.65 4.49 17.03
N GLU A 181 22.98 5.38 16.29
CA GLU A 181 21.57 5.23 15.92
C GLU A 181 21.37 4.04 14.98
N VAL A 182 22.26 3.83 14.01
CA VAL A 182 22.23 2.65 13.13
C VAL A 182 22.42 1.36 13.91
N GLU A 183 23.41 1.31 14.81
CA GLU A 183 23.62 0.14 15.69
C GLU A 183 22.45 -0.11 16.63
N ALA A 184 21.80 0.96 17.11
CA ALA A 184 20.58 0.88 17.90
C ALA A 184 19.41 0.26 17.13
N MET A 185 19.27 0.57 15.84
CA MET A 185 18.19 0.08 14.98
C MET A 185 18.37 -1.37 14.57
N LYS A 186 19.60 -1.85 14.40
CA LYS A 186 19.91 -3.27 14.08
C LYS A 186 19.35 -4.28 15.09
N LYS A 187 18.95 -3.84 16.29
CA LYS A 187 18.36 -4.68 17.34
C LYS A 187 16.86 -4.93 17.12
N ILE A 188 16.18 -4.12 16.32
CA ILE A 188 14.77 -4.29 16.01
C ILE A 188 14.65 -5.39 14.95
N PRO A 189 13.86 -6.45 15.17
CA PRO A 189 13.75 -7.57 14.25
C PRO A 189 12.81 -7.26 13.09
N CYS A 190 13.14 -6.23 12.29
CA CYS A 190 12.37 -5.82 11.13
C CYS A 190 13.28 -5.40 9.97
N GLU A 191 12.71 -5.35 8.78
CA GLU A 191 13.30 -4.61 7.67
C GLU A 191 13.20 -3.12 7.96
N TYR A 192 14.28 -2.36 7.81
CA TYR A 192 14.24 -0.91 7.94
C TYR A 192 14.84 -0.21 6.73
N HIS A 193 14.28 0.95 6.41
CA HIS A 193 14.70 1.77 5.30
C HIS A 193 14.90 3.20 5.77
N ILE A 194 16.06 3.78 5.44
CA ILE A 194 16.31 5.20 5.60
C ILE A 194 15.90 5.88 4.30
N VAL A 195 14.99 6.85 4.40
CA VAL A 195 14.51 7.67 3.27
C VAL A 195 14.71 9.14 3.57
N SER A 196 14.86 9.93 2.51
CA SER A 196 15.16 11.36 2.58
C SER A 196 13.93 12.26 2.69
N SER A 197 12.73 11.71 2.44
CA SER A 197 11.45 12.43 2.51
C SER A 197 10.27 11.50 2.77
N GLU A 198 9.15 12.06 3.24
CA GLU A 198 7.89 11.32 3.38
C GLU A 198 7.36 10.85 2.02
N ALA A 199 7.56 11.64 0.97
CA ALA A 199 7.21 11.26 -0.40
C ALA A 199 7.97 10.00 -0.85
N GLU A 200 9.26 9.90 -0.56
CA GLU A 200 10.05 8.69 -0.84
C GLU A 200 9.57 7.50 0.02
N ALA A 201 9.18 7.75 1.27
CA ALA A 201 8.60 6.73 2.15
C ALA A 201 7.27 6.19 1.61
N HIS A 202 6.38 7.07 1.17
CA HIS A 202 5.13 6.69 0.50
C HIS A 202 5.41 6.01 -0.84
N GLN A 203 6.38 6.48 -1.62
CA GLN A 203 6.76 5.80 -2.86
C GLN A 203 7.23 4.37 -2.58
N ARG A 204 8.03 4.15 -1.52
CA ARG A 204 8.42 2.80 -1.08
C ARG A 204 7.25 1.97 -0.58
N PHE A 205 6.31 2.58 0.14
CA PHE A 205 5.05 1.94 0.51
C PHE A 205 4.35 1.41 -0.74
N PHE A 206 4.18 2.26 -1.75
CA PHE A 206 3.54 1.89 -3.01
C PHE A 206 4.36 0.85 -3.78
N GLN A 207 5.69 0.97 -3.84
CA GLN A 207 6.57 -0.01 -4.48
C GLN A 207 6.47 -1.39 -3.82
N LYS A 208 6.47 -1.46 -2.48
CA LYS A 208 6.31 -2.70 -1.73
C LYS A 208 4.91 -3.29 -1.91
N TRP A 209 3.91 -2.42 -1.99
CA TRP A 209 2.56 -2.76 -2.38
C TRP A 209 2.44 -3.07 -3.90
N ASN A 210 3.55 -3.19 -4.63
CA ASN A 210 3.70 -3.49 -6.06
C ASN A 210 3.07 -2.46 -7.01
N VAL A 211 2.82 -1.23 -6.58
CA VAL A 211 2.41 -0.15 -7.48
C VAL A 211 3.68 0.48 -8.03
N GLY A 212 3.80 0.53 -9.36
CA GLY A 212 4.87 1.29 -10.03
C GLY A 212 4.95 2.71 -9.47
N GLU A 213 6.17 3.27 -9.51
CA GLU A 213 6.56 4.53 -8.87
C GLU A 213 5.51 5.64 -8.96
N PHE A 214 4.93 6.06 -7.82
CA PHE A 214 4.15 7.30 -7.79
C PHE A 214 5.08 8.50 -7.83
N SER A 215 5.03 9.27 -8.91
CA SER A 215 5.44 10.67 -8.86
C SER A 215 4.39 11.46 -8.08
N VAL A 216 4.69 11.76 -6.82
CA VAL A 216 3.93 12.74 -6.04
C VAL A 216 4.19 14.10 -6.67
N ASN A 217 3.24 14.61 -7.48
CA ASN A 217 3.24 16.01 -7.83
C ASN A 217 2.83 16.80 -6.59
N GLU A 218 3.82 17.31 -5.87
CA GLU A 218 3.60 18.38 -4.90
C GLU A 218 3.12 19.60 -5.69
N GLY A 219 1.80 19.81 -5.66
CA GLY A 219 1.15 20.96 -6.28
C GLY A 219 1.68 22.25 -5.69
N SER A 220 2.02 23.17 -6.61
CA SER A 220 2.53 24.53 -6.40
C SER A 220 1.53 25.47 -5.73
#